data_AF-A0A5E4AD29-F1
#
_entry.id   AF-A0A5E4AD29-F1
#
_cell.length_a   1.000
_cell.length_b   1.000
_cell.length_c   1.000
_cell.angle_alpha   90.00
_cell.angle_beta   90.00
_cell.angle_gamma   90.00
#
_symmetry.space_group_name_H-M   'P 1'
#
loop_
_entity.id
_entity.type
_entity.pdbx_description
1 polymer ?
#
loop_
_entity_poly.entity_id
_entity_poly.type
_entity_poly.pdbx_seq_one_letter_code
_entity_poly.pdbx_strand_id
1 'polypeptide(L)'
;PQYGGKFCPGSGRVYQLCNMEPCNKNSLDFRAQQCAEYNSKPFRGWFYQWKPYTKVEEEDRCKLYCKAENFEFFFAMSGKVKDGTPCSPHKNDVCIDGICEPVGCDHELGSKAVLDACGVCKGDNSTCKFYKGLYLNQHKANEYYPVVVIPAGARSIEIQELQVSSSYLAVRSLSQKYYLTGGWSIDWPGDFSFAGTTFEYQRSFNQPERLYAPGPTNETLVFECSATCGLGVRKRDLKCSEKTFQGKLVTFPERRCRNIKKPNLDLEETCNRRACPVYNTAAECAQSPAGEGCRPAPSTVFSKATLPPVVRSTRSHQCSEPATQTFVQRLKNEVKGTAPVSSTSLWRICHKLTLFGGASRVFIALWPVAHSNADLMTLPGILQAAMLGHLQSQ
;
A
#
# COMPACT_ATOMS: atom_id res chain seq x y z
N PRO A 1 22.08 4.56 40.38
CA PRO A 1 21.64 4.20 41.75
C PRO A 1 22.84 3.63 42.54
N GLN A 2 22.76 3.59 43.87
CA GLN A 2 23.75 2.94 44.75
C GLN A 2 23.04 1.98 45.71
N TYR A 3 23.81 1.11 46.39
CA TYR A 3 23.33 0.20 47.46
C TYR A 3 22.06 -0.62 47.11
N GLY A 4 22.00 -1.20 45.91
CA GLY A 4 20.85 -2.00 45.47
C GLY A 4 19.60 -1.19 45.07
N GLY A 5 19.69 0.14 45.02
CA GLY A 5 18.62 0.99 44.51
C GLY A 5 18.24 0.66 43.06
N LYS A 6 16.95 0.68 42.75
CA LYS A 6 16.43 0.48 41.38
C LYS A 6 16.87 1.64 40.48
N PHE A 7 17.01 1.37 39.18
CA PHE A 7 17.16 2.45 38.19
C PHE A 7 15.88 3.29 38.14
N CYS A 8 16.03 4.59 37.88
CA CYS A 8 14.89 5.47 37.67
C CYS A 8 14.09 4.99 36.45
N PRO A 9 12.76 4.81 36.55
CA PRO A 9 11.93 4.46 35.40
C PRO A 9 11.80 5.66 34.44
N GLY A 10 11.72 5.38 33.14
CA GLY A 10 11.62 6.38 32.08
C GLY A 10 12.92 6.61 31.32
N SER A 11 12.88 7.49 30.31
CA SER A 11 14.05 7.89 29.53
C SER A 11 14.92 8.89 30.29
N GLY A 12 16.25 8.79 30.15
CA GLY A 12 17.20 9.75 30.72
C GLY A 12 17.28 11.10 29.97
N ARG A 13 16.40 11.31 28.98
CA ARG A 13 16.30 12.51 28.15
C ARG A 13 14.83 12.77 27.82
N VAL A 14 14.49 14.05 27.68
CA VAL A 14 13.21 14.55 27.15
C VAL A 14 13.55 15.46 25.98
N TYR A 15 12.86 15.29 24.87
CA TYR A 15 13.03 16.09 23.67
C TYR A 15 11.78 16.94 23.43
N GLN A 16 11.96 18.14 22.89
CA GLN A 16 10.88 19.06 22.54
C GLN A 16 11.23 19.70 21.20
N LEU A 17 10.24 19.89 20.33
CA LEU A 17 10.42 20.60 19.06
C LEU A 17 10.58 22.09 19.30
N CYS A 18 11.42 22.74 18.48
CA CYS A 18 11.72 24.16 18.55
C CYS A 18 11.79 24.76 17.14
N ASN A 19 11.73 26.09 17.02
CA ASN A 19 11.74 26.82 15.75
C ASN A 19 10.66 26.31 14.77
N MET A 20 9.42 26.22 15.24
CA MET A 20 8.27 25.66 14.51
C MET A 20 7.80 26.48 13.30
N GLU A 21 8.38 27.65 13.05
CA GLU A 21 8.04 28.48 11.91
C GLU A 21 8.52 27.83 10.61
N PRO A 22 7.70 27.79 9.55
CA PRO A 22 8.08 27.13 8.31
C PRO A 22 9.27 27.85 7.65
N CYS A 23 10.28 27.08 7.27
CA CYS A 23 11.39 27.57 6.47
C CYS A 23 10.89 28.25 5.18
N ASN A 24 11.65 29.23 4.69
CA ASN A 24 11.36 29.92 3.43
C ASN A 24 11.09 28.90 2.31
N LYS A 25 10.05 29.12 1.49
CA LYS A 25 9.64 28.25 0.37
C LYS A 25 10.77 27.97 -0.64
N ASN A 26 11.77 28.84 -0.71
CA ASN A 26 12.95 28.67 -1.56
C ASN A 26 14.12 27.92 -0.88
N SER A 27 13.98 27.53 0.39
CA SER A 27 14.99 26.71 1.07
C SER A 27 15.01 25.28 0.51
N LEU A 28 16.20 24.70 0.39
CA LEU A 28 16.37 23.29 0.05
C LEU A 28 15.84 22.42 1.19
N ASP A 29 15.27 21.26 0.86
CA ASP A 29 14.91 20.23 1.85
C ASP A 29 16.09 19.91 2.77
N PHE A 30 15.84 19.79 4.08
CA PHE A 30 16.90 19.67 5.08
C PHE A 30 17.69 18.35 4.96
N ARG A 31 17.07 17.28 4.46
CA ARG A 31 17.76 16.02 4.15
C ARG A 31 18.59 16.14 2.86
N ALA A 32 18.09 16.88 1.86
CA ALA A 32 18.84 17.20 0.64
C ALA A 32 20.07 18.07 0.93
N GLN A 33 19.97 19.05 1.85
CA GLN A 33 21.12 19.84 2.32
C GLN A 33 22.21 18.93 2.92
N GLN A 34 21.82 17.98 3.77
CA GLN A 34 22.76 17.02 4.37
C GLN A 34 23.43 16.10 3.35
N CYS A 35 22.74 15.68 2.28
CA CYS A 35 23.39 14.99 1.17
C CYS A 35 24.34 15.91 0.38
N ALA A 36 23.97 17.18 0.17
CA ALA A 36 24.79 18.14 -0.56
C ALA A 36 26.12 18.47 0.14
N GLU A 37 26.22 18.34 1.48
CA GLU A 37 27.48 18.41 2.24
C GLU A 37 28.54 17.36 1.79
N TYR A 38 28.14 16.35 1.02
CA TYR A 38 29.04 15.34 0.45
C TYR A 38 29.39 15.60 -1.02
N ASN A 39 28.78 16.60 -1.69
CA ASN A 39 29.10 16.94 -3.08
C ASN A 39 30.56 17.40 -3.24
N SER A 40 31.10 18.07 -2.22
CA SER A 40 32.49 18.53 -2.18
C SER A 40 33.48 17.49 -1.65
N LYS A 41 33.06 16.23 -1.43
CA LYS A 41 33.90 15.14 -0.90
C LYS A 41 34.06 14.05 -1.96
N PRO A 42 35.28 13.59 -2.29
CA PRO A 42 35.46 12.53 -3.27
C PRO A 42 34.99 11.19 -2.71
N PHE A 43 34.02 10.56 -3.35
CA PHE A 43 33.57 9.20 -3.07
C PHE A 43 34.27 8.23 -4.03
N ARG A 44 35.14 7.36 -3.50
CA ARG A 44 35.96 6.43 -4.29
C ARG A 44 36.76 7.10 -5.42
N GLY A 45 37.26 8.32 -5.16
CA GLY A 45 38.05 9.12 -6.11
C GLY A 45 37.26 10.03 -7.05
N TRP A 46 35.92 10.02 -7.00
CA TRP A 46 35.06 10.80 -7.88
C TRP A 46 34.13 11.72 -7.09
N PHE A 47 33.77 12.87 -7.67
CA PHE A 47 32.76 13.76 -7.12
C PHE A 47 31.40 13.47 -7.77
N TYR A 48 30.34 13.50 -6.95
CA TYR A 48 28.97 13.26 -7.39
C TYR A 48 28.05 14.34 -6.82
N GLN A 49 26.96 14.63 -7.53
CA GLN A 49 25.84 15.39 -6.98
C GLN A 49 24.93 14.41 -6.25
N TRP A 50 24.76 14.57 -4.95
CA TRP A 50 24.00 13.66 -4.09
C TRP A 50 22.60 14.20 -3.83
N LYS A 51 21.59 13.34 -4.02
CA LYS A 51 20.18 13.60 -3.70
C LYS A 51 19.69 12.62 -2.63
N PRO A 52 18.75 13.01 -1.76
CA PRO A 52 18.28 12.14 -0.69
C PRO A 52 17.53 10.93 -1.26
N TYR A 53 17.71 9.77 -0.63
CA TYR A 53 17.03 8.54 -0.98
C TYR A 53 16.18 8.07 0.21
N THR A 54 14.85 8.09 0.05
CA THR A 54 13.88 7.83 1.13
C THR A 54 13.13 6.52 0.98
N LYS A 55 13.36 5.77 -0.12
CA LYS A 55 12.73 4.46 -0.38
C LYS A 55 13.47 3.35 0.37
N VAL A 56 13.40 3.39 1.69
CA VAL A 56 14.04 2.45 2.63
C VAL A 56 13.03 1.96 3.67
N GLU A 57 13.34 0.83 4.31
CA GLU A 57 12.55 0.27 5.41
C GLU A 57 12.42 1.24 6.59
N GLU A 58 11.42 1.06 7.45
CA GLU A 58 11.03 2.06 8.45
C GLU A 58 12.15 2.35 9.46
N GLU A 59 12.88 1.31 9.87
CA GLU A 59 14.03 1.35 10.79
C GLU A 59 15.22 2.14 10.22
N ASP A 60 15.29 2.23 8.89
CA ASP A 60 16.40 2.83 8.16
C ASP A 60 16.12 4.28 7.71
N ARG A 61 14.89 4.77 7.86
CA ARG A 61 14.49 6.13 7.43
C ARG A 61 15.29 7.25 8.08
N CYS A 62 15.84 7.04 9.27
CA CYS A 62 16.63 8.06 9.98
C CYS A 62 18.16 7.95 9.77
N LYS A 63 18.60 7.07 8.87
CA LYS A 63 19.95 7.09 8.29
C LYS A 63 20.00 8.06 7.11
N LEU A 64 21.18 8.63 6.83
CA LEU A 64 21.36 9.54 5.69
C LEU A 64 21.71 8.75 4.44
N TYR A 65 20.70 8.19 3.75
CA TYR A 65 20.87 7.59 2.44
C TYR A 65 20.86 8.65 1.33
N CYS A 66 21.88 8.63 0.48
CA CYS A 66 22.00 9.51 -0.68
C CYS A 66 22.22 8.70 -1.96
N LYS A 67 21.46 9.02 -3.01
CA LYS A 67 21.60 8.52 -4.39
C LYS A 67 22.43 9.50 -5.21
N ALA A 68 23.35 9.01 -6.02
CA ALA A 68 24.11 9.86 -6.94
C ALA A 68 23.25 10.25 -8.15
N GLU A 69 23.19 11.53 -8.47
CA GLU A 69 22.42 12.07 -9.60
C GLU A 69 22.93 11.50 -10.94
N ASN A 70 22.00 11.05 -11.78
CA ASN A 70 22.24 10.32 -13.03
C ASN A 70 22.82 8.89 -12.88
N PHE A 71 22.92 8.34 -11.66
CA PHE A 71 23.33 6.96 -11.41
C PHE A 71 22.27 6.19 -10.59
N GLU A 72 22.24 4.87 -10.69
CA GLU A 72 21.25 4.03 -9.97
C GLU A 72 21.69 3.56 -8.57
N PHE A 73 22.90 3.88 -8.12
CA PHE A 73 23.38 3.47 -6.80
C PHE A 73 23.11 4.53 -5.72
N PHE A 74 22.90 4.05 -4.49
CA PHE A 74 22.76 4.86 -3.28
C PHE A 74 23.61 4.27 -2.15
N PHE A 75 24.04 5.12 -1.21
CA PHE A 75 24.84 4.72 -0.04
C PHE A 75 24.39 5.48 1.22
N ALA A 76 24.56 4.86 2.39
CA ALA A 76 24.44 5.52 3.67
C ALA A 76 25.69 6.39 3.91
N MET A 77 25.52 7.71 3.85
CA MET A 77 26.58 8.70 4.07
C MET A 77 26.82 9.01 5.55
N SER A 78 25.81 8.78 6.39
CA SER A 78 25.87 8.88 7.84
C SER A 78 24.90 7.87 8.47
N GLY A 79 25.31 7.31 9.63
CA GLY A 79 24.48 6.41 10.43
C GLY A 79 23.27 7.09 11.09
N LYS A 80 23.23 8.43 11.11
CA LYS A 80 22.03 9.21 11.44
C LYS A 80 21.98 10.54 10.69
N VAL A 81 20.77 10.98 10.36
CA VAL A 81 20.50 12.37 9.95
C VAL A 81 20.61 13.32 11.15
N LYS A 82 20.67 14.63 10.91
CA LYS A 82 20.58 15.67 11.95
C LYS A 82 19.19 15.64 12.60
N ASP A 83 19.13 15.82 13.91
CA ASP A 83 17.87 15.77 14.66
C ASP A 83 16.88 16.84 14.13
N GLY A 84 15.59 16.51 14.09
CA GLY A 84 14.54 17.34 13.49
C GLY A 84 14.37 17.15 11.96
N THR A 85 15.22 16.37 11.30
CA THR A 85 14.99 16.00 9.88
C THR A 85 13.71 15.16 9.75
N PRO A 86 12.76 15.49 8.85
CA PRO A 86 11.56 14.68 8.64
C PRO A 86 11.89 13.23 8.25
N CYS A 87 11.18 12.27 8.83
CA CYS A 87 11.34 10.84 8.50
C CYS A 87 10.78 10.51 7.11
N SER A 88 9.74 11.22 6.68
CA SER A 88 9.02 10.98 5.43
C SER A 88 8.43 12.28 4.91
N PRO A 89 8.39 12.51 3.58
CA PRO A 89 7.90 13.77 3.00
C PRO A 89 6.40 14.04 3.20
N HIS A 90 5.65 13.10 3.80
CA HIS A 90 4.19 13.15 3.92
C HIS A 90 3.69 13.04 5.37
N LYS A 91 4.60 12.97 6.35
CA LYS A 91 4.28 12.93 7.78
C LYS A 91 5.09 13.98 8.53
N ASN A 92 4.56 14.41 9.68
CA ASN A 92 5.24 15.37 10.56
C ASN A 92 6.33 14.72 11.43
N ASP A 93 6.43 13.39 11.41
CA ASP A 93 7.38 12.60 12.20
C ASP A 93 8.83 13.01 11.91
N VAL A 94 9.65 13.15 12.95
CA VAL A 94 11.03 13.62 12.86
C VAL A 94 12.03 12.59 13.38
N CYS A 95 13.22 12.61 12.80
CA CYS A 95 14.34 11.82 13.30
C CYS A 95 14.97 12.48 14.52
N ILE A 96 15.17 11.71 15.59
CA ILE A 96 15.88 12.10 16.82
C ILE A 96 16.81 10.96 17.25
N ASP A 97 18.11 11.24 17.37
CA ASP A 97 19.17 10.27 17.69
C ASP A 97 19.18 9.01 16.80
N GLY A 98 18.70 9.13 15.56
CA GLY A 98 18.59 8.04 14.59
C GLY A 98 17.30 7.21 14.66
N ILE A 99 16.36 7.55 15.54
CA ILE A 99 15.02 6.94 15.65
C ILE A 99 13.98 7.88 15.04
N CYS A 100 12.96 7.35 14.36
CA CYS A 100 11.84 8.16 13.89
C CYS A 100 10.81 8.32 15.01
N GLU A 101 10.67 9.53 15.54
CA GLU A 101 9.75 9.86 16.63
C GLU A 101 8.46 10.49 16.08
N PRO A 102 7.27 10.03 16.51
CA PRO A 102 6.00 10.53 16.01
C PRO A 102 5.69 11.93 16.54
N VAL A 103 5.14 12.77 15.68
CA VAL A 103 4.76 14.16 16.02
C VAL A 103 3.27 14.33 15.86
N GLY A 104 2.60 14.76 16.93
CA GLY A 104 1.16 15.03 16.91
C GLY A 104 0.79 16.18 15.97
N CYS A 105 -0.49 16.29 15.61
CA CYS A 105 -0.99 17.41 14.82
C CYS A 105 -0.87 18.78 15.51
N ASP A 106 -0.62 18.77 16.82
CA ASP A 106 -0.36 19.92 17.69
C ASP A 106 1.12 20.32 17.69
N HIS A 107 1.95 19.61 16.91
CA HIS A 107 3.40 19.75 16.87
C HIS A 107 4.09 19.41 18.22
N GLU A 108 3.47 18.55 19.02
CA GLU A 108 4.06 18.00 20.24
C GLU A 108 4.64 16.59 19.97
N LEU A 109 5.88 16.36 20.41
CA LEU A 109 6.58 15.08 20.24
C LEU A 109 5.93 14.00 21.11
N GLY A 110 5.61 12.84 20.53
CA GLY A 110 4.93 11.75 21.23
C GLY A 110 3.47 12.05 21.61
N SER A 111 2.92 13.20 21.21
CA SER A 111 1.51 13.52 21.40
C SER A 111 0.63 12.59 20.57
N LYS A 112 -0.48 12.14 21.17
CA LYS A 112 -1.50 11.32 20.50
C LYS A 112 -2.54 12.17 19.76
N ALA A 113 -2.23 13.43 19.50
CA ALA A 113 -3.09 14.34 18.76
C ALA A 113 -3.09 13.98 17.27
N VAL A 114 -4.27 13.68 16.74
CA VAL A 114 -4.48 13.37 15.33
C VAL A 114 -5.35 14.46 14.70
N LEU A 115 -5.11 14.73 13.42
CA LEU A 115 -6.01 15.56 12.61
C LEU A 115 -7.39 14.91 12.56
N ASP A 116 -8.45 15.71 12.62
CA ASP A 116 -9.78 15.26 12.22
C ASP A 116 -9.84 15.05 10.69
N ALA A 117 -10.94 14.47 10.19
CA ALA A 117 -11.08 14.18 8.77
C ALA A 117 -11.28 15.44 7.89
N CYS A 118 -11.39 16.63 8.51
CA CYS A 118 -11.35 17.92 7.85
C CYS A 118 -9.93 18.53 7.82
N GLY A 119 -8.98 17.95 8.55
CA GLY A 119 -7.61 18.44 8.68
C GLY A 119 -7.42 19.48 9.80
N VAL A 120 -8.31 19.53 10.79
CA VAL A 120 -8.18 20.36 12.00
C VAL A 120 -7.61 19.51 13.13
N CYS A 121 -6.54 19.97 13.78
CA CYS A 121 -5.94 19.24 14.88
C CYS A 121 -6.88 19.16 16.09
N LYS A 122 -7.08 17.96 16.66
CA LYS A 122 -8.02 17.70 17.77
C LYS A 122 -9.46 18.17 17.45
N GLY A 123 -9.81 18.26 16.16
CA GLY A 123 -11.12 18.71 15.68
C GLY A 123 -12.24 17.67 15.87
N ASP A 124 -13.46 18.09 15.56
CA ASP A 124 -14.70 17.32 15.75
C ASP A 124 -15.38 16.90 14.43
N ASN A 125 -14.72 17.10 13.28
CA ASN A 125 -15.24 16.89 11.93
C ASN A 125 -16.38 17.85 11.50
N SER A 126 -16.63 18.96 12.22
CA SER A 126 -17.71 19.91 11.89
C SER A 126 -17.38 20.90 10.77
N THR A 127 -16.09 21.13 10.50
CA THR A 127 -15.61 22.23 9.63
C THR A 127 -15.70 21.94 8.13
N CYS A 128 -15.95 20.68 7.74
CA CYS A 128 -16.03 20.25 6.34
C CYS A 128 -17.30 19.43 6.05
N LYS A 129 -17.49 19.05 4.79
CA LYS A 129 -18.62 18.23 4.33
C LYS A 129 -18.09 16.94 3.73
N PHE A 130 -18.55 15.81 4.24
CA PHE A 130 -18.24 14.50 3.70
C PHE A 130 -19.11 14.20 2.48
N TYR A 131 -18.49 13.65 1.44
CA TYR A 131 -19.18 13.18 0.24
C TYR A 131 -18.86 11.71 0.04
N LYS A 132 -19.86 10.93 -0.34
CA LYS A 132 -19.69 9.55 -0.78
C LYS A 132 -20.58 9.32 -1.99
N GLY A 133 -20.09 8.55 -2.94
CA GLY A 133 -20.87 8.16 -4.10
C GLY A 133 -20.45 6.81 -4.63
N LEU A 134 -21.19 6.34 -5.62
CA LEU A 134 -20.95 5.08 -6.30
C LEU A 134 -21.04 5.32 -7.80
N TYR A 135 -20.10 4.73 -8.55
CA TYR A 135 -20.08 4.79 -10.00
C TYR A 135 -20.29 3.39 -10.56
N LEU A 136 -21.43 3.17 -11.21
CA LEU A 136 -21.84 1.87 -11.76
C LEU A 136 -22.03 1.88 -13.28
N ASN A 137 -21.72 2.99 -13.94
CA ASN A 137 -21.94 3.13 -15.38
C ASN A 137 -20.98 2.23 -16.15
N GLN A 138 -21.52 1.29 -16.91
CA GLN A 138 -20.74 0.43 -17.79
C GLN A 138 -20.58 1.08 -19.17
N HIS A 139 -19.33 1.47 -19.47
CA HIS A 139 -18.98 2.10 -20.74
C HIS A 139 -18.65 1.07 -21.81
N LYS A 140 -18.96 1.44 -23.07
CA LYS A 140 -19.01 0.51 -24.21
C LYS A 140 -18.14 0.94 -25.40
N ALA A 141 -17.37 2.02 -25.27
CA ALA A 141 -16.38 2.47 -26.24
C ALA A 141 -15.01 2.67 -25.57
N ASN A 142 -13.96 2.76 -26.40
CA ASN A 142 -12.59 2.97 -25.95
C ASN A 142 -12.36 4.44 -25.61
N GLU A 143 -12.56 4.81 -24.35
CA GLU A 143 -12.37 6.18 -23.87
C GLU A 143 -12.06 6.22 -22.36
N TYR A 144 -11.61 7.39 -21.89
CA TYR A 144 -11.58 7.73 -20.46
C TYR A 144 -12.89 8.44 -20.10
N TYR A 145 -13.59 7.92 -19.10
CA TYR A 145 -14.90 8.44 -18.70
C TYR A 145 -14.81 9.16 -17.36
N PRO A 146 -15.28 10.43 -17.27
CA PRO A 146 -15.27 11.16 -16.01
C PRO A 146 -16.20 10.52 -14.98
N VAL A 147 -15.61 10.16 -13.84
CA VAL A 147 -16.27 9.54 -12.69
C VAL A 147 -16.69 10.61 -11.69
N VAL A 148 -15.76 11.49 -11.32
CA VAL A 148 -15.99 12.56 -10.34
C VAL A 148 -15.03 13.72 -10.56
N VAL A 149 -15.50 14.94 -10.30
CA VAL A 149 -14.68 16.16 -10.26
C VAL A 149 -14.51 16.56 -8.80
N ILE A 150 -13.27 16.64 -8.33
CA ILE A 150 -12.92 16.98 -6.95
C ILE A 150 -12.28 18.37 -6.93
N PRO A 151 -12.85 19.36 -6.22
CA PRO A 151 -12.34 20.72 -6.20
C PRO A 151 -11.03 20.85 -5.42
N ALA A 152 -10.36 22.00 -5.58
CA ALA A 152 -9.31 22.44 -4.67
C ALA A 152 -9.82 22.50 -3.21
N GLY A 153 -8.94 22.22 -2.25
CA GLY A 153 -9.22 22.15 -0.82
C GLY A 153 -9.72 20.80 -0.32
N ALA A 154 -9.95 19.82 -1.21
CA ALA A 154 -10.43 18.49 -0.82
C ALA A 154 -9.35 17.66 -0.10
N ARG A 155 -9.75 16.90 0.92
CA ARG A 155 -8.89 16.06 1.77
C ARG A 155 -9.44 14.64 1.87
N SER A 156 -8.60 13.71 2.33
CA SER A 156 -8.96 12.29 2.53
C SER A 156 -9.67 11.71 1.30
N ILE A 157 -9.08 11.93 0.13
CA ILE A 157 -9.61 11.48 -1.15
C ILE A 157 -9.31 10.00 -1.27
N GLU A 158 -10.35 9.18 -1.45
CA GLU A 158 -10.23 7.76 -1.70
C GLU A 158 -11.13 7.40 -2.88
N ILE A 159 -10.52 6.88 -3.95
CA ILE A 159 -11.25 6.28 -5.07
C ILE A 159 -10.78 4.84 -5.19
N GLN A 160 -11.73 3.92 -5.08
CA GLN A 160 -11.46 2.50 -5.11
C GLN A 160 -12.49 1.81 -6.00
N GLU A 161 -12.00 0.90 -6.84
CA GLU A 161 -12.80 -0.02 -7.64
C GLU A 161 -13.51 -1.04 -6.72
N LEU A 162 -14.78 -1.36 -7.01
CA LEU A 162 -15.53 -2.31 -6.18
C LEU A 162 -15.07 -3.76 -6.33
N GLN A 163 -14.68 -4.14 -7.56
CA GLN A 163 -14.29 -5.48 -7.97
C GLN A 163 -13.32 -5.36 -9.13
N VAL A 164 -12.26 -6.18 -9.14
CA VAL A 164 -11.22 -6.17 -10.18
C VAL A 164 -11.84 -6.20 -11.58
N SER A 165 -11.58 -5.17 -12.38
CA SER A 165 -12.00 -5.10 -13.79
C SER A 165 -10.82 -4.91 -14.75
N SER A 166 -11.12 -4.73 -16.04
CA SER A 166 -10.16 -4.35 -17.07
C SER A 166 -10.05 -2.83 -17.27
N SER A 167 -10.68 -2.05 -16.38
CA SER A 167 -10.60 -0.58 -16.36
C SER A 167 -9.41 -0.12 -15.53
N TYR A 168 -8.97 1.12 -15.75
CA TYR A 168 -7.91 1.77 -14.98
C TYR A 168 -8.32 3.17 -14.58
N LEU A 169 -8.02 3.54 -13.34
CA LEU A 169 -8.17 4.89 -12.81
C LEU A 169 -7.13 5.81 -13.44
N ALA A 170 -7.60 6.95 -13.91
CA ALA A 170 -6.80 8.04 -14.42
C ALA A 170 -7.16 9.34 -13.72
N VAL A 171 -6.20 10.27 -13.66
CA VAL A 171 -6.41 11.58 -13.06
C VAL A 171 -5.83 12.66 -13.96
N ARG A 172 -6.59 13.72 -14.16
CA ARG A 172 -6.16 14.89 -14.93
C ARG A 172 -6.64 16.21 -14.35
N SER A 173 -6.00 17.29 -14.76
CA SER A 173 -6.48 18.65 -14.52
C SER A 173 -7.70 18.98 -15.38
N LEU A 174 -8.36 20.11 -15.06
CA LEU A 174 -9.34 20.74 -15.95
C LEU A 174 -8.72 21.17 -17.31
N SER A 175 -7.41 21.41 -17.35
CA SER A 175 -6.64 21.74 -18.57
C SER A 175 -6.19 20.52 -19.38
N GLN A 176 -6.81 19.35 -19.17
CA GLN A 176 -6.53 18.09 -19.90
C GLN A 176 -5.10 17.54 -19.73
N LYS A 177 -4.36 17.99 -18.71
CA LYS A 177 -3.06 17.42 -18.34
C LYS A 177 -3.27 16.21 -17.44
N TYR A 178 -2.89 15.02 -17.90
CA TYR A 178 -2.91 13.82 -17.08
C TYR A 178 -1.75 13.81 -16.07
N TYR A 179 -2.05 13.32 -14.87
CA TYR A 179 -1.11 13.08 -13.76
C TYR A 179 -0.93 11.60 -13.46
N LEU A 180 -1.92 10.77 -13.80
CA LEU A 180 -1.92 9.32 -13.64
C LEU A 180 -2.66 8.69 -14.82
N THR A 181 -2.09 7.62 -15.40
CA THR A 181 -2.69 6.74 -16.42
C THR A 181 -3.23 7.51 -17.64
N GLY A 182 -2.38 8.34 -18.25
CA GLY A 182 -2.73 9.15 -19.42
C GLY A 182 -2.32 8.55 -20.76
N GLY A 183 -3.05 8.91 -21.82
CA GLY A 183 -2.64 8.64 -23.21
C GLY A 183 -2.48 7.16 -23.56
N TRP A 184 -3.32 6.29 -22.99
CA TRP A 184 -3.27 4.82 -23.12
C TRP A 184 -2.03 4.14 -22.47
N SER A 185 -1.20 4.89 -21.77
CA SER A 185 -0.16 4.34 -20.89
C SER A 185 -0.73 4.13 -19.49
N ILE A 186 -0.41 2.98 -18.88
CA ILE A 186 -0.82 2.65 -17.51
C ILE A 186 0.41 2.75 -16.61
N ASP A 187 0.32 3.56 -15.56
CA ASP A 187 1.42 3.75 -14.62
C ASP A 187 1.63 2.53 -13.71
N TRP A 188 2.81 2.45 -13.10
CA TRP A 188 3.11 1.44 -12.09
C TRP A 188 2.63 1.90 -10.69
N PRO A 189 2.29 0.97 -9.78
CA PRO A 189 1.93 1.31 -8.41
C PRO A 189 3.02 2.14 -7.70
N GLY A 190 2.61 3.09 -6.87
CA GLY A 190 3.51 3.94 -6.10
C GLY A 190 2.95 5.34 -5.81
N ASP A 191 3.83 6.22 -5.35
CA ASP A 191 3.48 7.57 -4.91
C ASP A 191 3.65 8.62 -6.02
N PHE A 192 2.57 9.36 -6.30
CA PHE A 192 2.52 10.41 -7.33
C PHE A 192 2.23 11.76 -6.67
N SER A 193 3.17 12.70 -6.75
CA SER A 193 3.01 14.03 -6.13
C SER A 193 2.50 15.05 -7.16
N PHE A 194 1.23 15.44 -7.05
CA PHE A 194 0.58 16.42 -7.92
C PHE A 194 -0.56 17.14 -7.19
N ALA A 195 -1.03 18.26 -7.74
CA ALA A 195 -2.09 19.09 -7.14
C ALA A 195 -1.87 19.44 -5.65
N GLY A 196 -0.63 19.59 -5.19
CA GLY A 196 -0.31 19.99 -3.80
C GLY A 196 -0.34 18.86 -2.76
N THR A 197 -0.63 17.62 -3.15
CA THR A 197 -0.61 16.46 -2.26
C THR A 197 0.06 15.26 -2.94
N THR A 198 0.08 14.12 -2.27
CA THR A 198 0.64 12.87 -2.81
C THR A 198 -0.44 11.81 -2.85
N PHE A 199 -0.58 11.21 -4.03
CA PHE A 199 -1.52 10.14 -4.31
C PHE A 199 -0.78 8.81 -4.28
N GLU A 200 -1.19 7.93 -3.36
CA GLU A 200 -0.76 6.54 -3.29
C GLU A 200 -1.63 5.72 -4.26
N TYR A 201 -1.02 5.24 -5.34
CA TYR A 201 -1.68 4.42 -6.36
C TYR A 201 -1.36 2.94 -6.13
N GLN A 202 -2.37 2.16 -5.76
CA GLN A 202 -2.27 0.73 -5.48
C GLN A 202 -3.01 -0.08 -6.56
N ARG A 203 -2.26 -0.93 -7.27
CA ARG A 203 -2.81 -1.84 -8.29
C ARG A 203 -2.09 -3.19 -8.19
N SER A 204 -2.73 -4.14 -7.50
CA SER A 204 -2.27 -5.54 -7.35
C SER A 204 -3.13 -6.45 -8.20
N PHE A 205 -2.56 -7.46 -8.87
CA PHE A 205 -3.29 -8.31 -9.84
C PHE A 205 -4.58 -8.99 -9.29
N ASN A 206 -4.63 -9.25 -7.98
CA ASN A 206 -5.76 -9.91 -7.30
C ASN A 206 -6.56 -8.97 -6.37
N GLN A 207 -6.35 -7.65 -6.43
CA GLN A 207 -7.07 -6.69 -5.58
C GLN A 207 -7.63 -5.55 -6.43
N PRO A 208 -8.81 -5.00 -6.10
CA PRO A 208 -9.36 -3.86 -6.83
C PRO A 208 -8.41 -2.66 -6.80
N GLU A 209 -8.39 -1.90 -7.87
CA GLU A 209 -7.56 -0.71 -7.98
C GLU A 209 -7.96 0.35 -6.96
N ARG A 210 -6.98 0.96 -6.28
CA ARG A 210 -7.20 2.02 -5.28
C ARG A 210 -6.26 3.19 -5.51
N LEU A 211 -6.79 4.39 -5.33
CA LEU A 211 -6.06 5.63 -5.34
C LEU A 211 -6.44 6.47 -4.11
N TYR A 212 -5.47 6.79 -3.27
CA TYR A 212 -5.69 7.50 -1.99
C TYR A 212 -4.80 8.74 -1.88
N ALA A 213 -5.31 9.84 -1.32
CA ALA A 213 -4.52 11.01 -0.95
C ALA A 213 -5.03 11.71 0.33
N PRO A 214 -4.13 12.13 1.24
CA PRO A 214 -4.51 12.84 2.46
C PRO A 214 -4.98 14.28 2.21
N GLY A 215 -4.50 14.94 1.15
CA GLY A 215 -4.82 16.34 0.83
C GLY A 215 -4.22 17.37 1.81
N PRO A 216 -4.49 18.68 1.60
CA PRO A 216 -5.47 19.22 0.67
C PRO A 216 -4.98 19.28 -0.78
N THR A 217 -5.91 19.29 -1.72
CA THR A 217 -5.64 19.63 -3.12
C THR A 217 -5.50 21.15 -3.31
N ASN A 218 -4.58 21.59 -4.17
CA ASN A 218 -4.39 23.00 -4.54
C ASN A 218 -5.10 23.38 -5.86
N GLU A 219 -5.61 22.40 -6.62
CA GLU A 219 -6.36 22.60 -7.86
C GLU A 219 -7.49 21.57 -8.00
N THR A 220 -8.42 21.82 -8.92
CA THR A 220 -9.52 20.92 -9.23
C THR A 220 -9.06 19.77 -10.14
N LEU A 221 -9.34 18.55 -9.72
CA LEU A 221 -8.98 17.31 -10.40
C LEU A 221 -10.22 16.63 -10.98
N VAL A 222 -10.07 16.03 -12.16
CA VAL A 222 -11.04 15.12 -12.75
C VAL A 222 -10.48 13.70 -12.65
N PHE A 223 -11.24 12.82 -12.00
CA PHE A 223 -10.93 11.41 -11.90
C PHE A 223 -11.77 10.65 -12.91
N GLU A 224 -11.13 9.76 -13.66
CA GLU A 224 -11.71 9.06 -14.80
C GLU A 224 -11.43 7.56 -14.71
N CYS A 225 -12.25 6.75 -15.37
CA CYS A 225 -11.97 5.33 -15.58
C CYS A 225 -11.83 5.06 -17.08
N SER A 226 -10.75 4.40 -17.50
CA SER A 226 -10.63 3.92 -18.87
C SER A 226 -11.57 2.75 -19.10
N ALA A 227 -12.35 2.74 -20.17
CA ALA A 227 -12.98 1.51 -20.66
C ALA A 227 -12.26 1.02 -21.91
N THR A 228 -12.14 -0.31 -22.03
CA THR A 228 -11.66 -0.94 -23.25
C THR A 228 -12.62 -2.04 -23.70
N CYS A 229 -12.94 -2.02 -24.99
CA CYS A 229 -13.83 -2.94 -25.71
C CYS A 229 -13.25 -3.24 -27.10
N GLY A 230 -13.78 -4.28 -27.75
CA GLY A 230 -13.33 -4.67 -29.07
C GLY A 230 -12.06 -5.52 -29.03
N LEU A 231 -11.47 -5.71 -30.21
CA LEU A 231 -10.28 -6.55 -30.41
C LEU A 231 -9.05 -5.83 -29.83
N GLY A 232 -8.60 -6.30 -28.68
CA GLY A 232 -7.34 -5.89 -28.08
C GLY A 232 -6.16 -6.70 -28.64
N VAL A 233 -4.95 -6.22 -28.37
CA VAL A 233 -3.72 -6.90 -28.76
C VAL A 233 -2.73 -6.88 -27.60
N ARG A 234 -2.33 -8.07 -27.14
CA ARG A 234 -1.29 -8.27 -26.13
C ARG A 234 0.06 -8.47 -26.81
N LYS A 235 0.98 -7.52 -26.60
CA LYS A 235 2.36 -7.61 -27.08
C LYS A 235 3.29 -8.21 -26.01
N ARG A 236 4.33 -8.94 -26.43
CA ARG A 236 5.40 -9.49 -25.59
C ARG A 236 6.75 -8.99 -26.08
N ASP A 237 7.45 -8.21 -25.24
CA ASP A 237 8.79 -7.74 -25.57
C ASP A 237 9.87 -8.78 -25.23
N LEU A 238 10.67 -9.19 -26.23
CA LEU A 238 11.83 -10.05 -26.01
C LEU A 238 12.99 -9.25 -25.42
N LYS A 239 13.22 -9.39 -24.11
CA LYS A 239 14.38 -8.79 -23.43
C LYS A 239 15.56 -9.76 -23.38
N CYS A 240 16.69 -9.35 -23.98
CA CYS A 240 17.96 -10.05 -23.87
C CYS A 240 18.35 -10.18 -22.40
N SER A 241 18.54 -11.41 -21.90
CA SER A 241 18.84 -11.64 -20.49
C SER A 241 19.64 -12.92 -20.26
N GLU A 242 20.39 -12.96 -19.17
CA GLU A 242 21.27 -14.05 -18.77
C GLU A 242 20.86 -14.54 -17.38
N LYS A 243 20.80 -15.86 -17.18
CA LYS A 243 20.48 -16.46 -15.89
C LYS A 243 21.78 -16.67 -15.10
N THR A 244 21.93 -15.97 -13.99
CA THR A 244 23.06 -16.14 -13.06
C THR A 244 23.04 -17.53 -12.40
N PHE A 245 24.17 -17.95 -11.83
CA PHE A 245 24.29 -19.21 -11.09
C PHE A 245 23.28 -19.33 -9.93
N GLN A 246 22.96 -18.22 -9.25
CA GLN A 246 21.92 -18.12 -8.22
C GLN A 246 20.48 -18.08 -8.79
N GLY A 247 20.29 -18.32 -10.08
CA GLY A 247 18.99 -18.41 -10.74
C GLY A 247 18.31 -17.08 -11.11
N LYS A 248 18.85 -15.94 -10.66
CA LYS A 248 18.36 -14.59 -10.97
C LYS A 248 18.65 -14.21 -12.43
N LEU A 249 17.67 -13.71 -13.17
CA LEU A 249 17.87 -13.17 -14.52
C LEU A 249 18.41 -11.73 -14.46
N VAL A 250 19.41 -11.44 -15.29
CA VAL A 250 19.98 -10.10 -15.51
C VAL A 250 19.71 -9.68 -16.94
N THR A 251 19.11 -8.51 -17.13
CA THR A 251 18.75 -7.99 -18.46
C THR A 251 19.91 -7.20 -19.07
N PHE A 252 20.15 -7.38 -20.37
CA PHE A 252 21.20 -6.71 -21.14
C PHE A 252 20.63 -6.01 -22.39
N PRO A 253 21.37 -5.05 -22.98
CA PRO A 253 21.01 -4.47 -24.27
C PRO A 253 20.93 -5.54 -25.37
N GLU A 254 19.95 -5.43 -26.27
CA GLU A 254 19.71 -6.40 -27.36
C GLU A 254 20.96 -6.74 -28.18
N ARG A 255 21.90 -5.81 -28.31
CA ARG A 255 23.18 -5.99 -29.03
C ARG A 255 23.95 -7.23 -28.54
N ARG A 256 23.88 -7.57 -27.24
CA ARG A 256 24.53 -8.76 -26.68
C ARG A 256 23.90 -10.06 -27.19
N CYS A 257 22.59 -10.07 -27.46
CA CYS A 257 21.87 -11.22 -28.00
C CYS A 257 21.73 -11.20 -29.54
N ARG A 258 22.38 -10.27 -30.26
CA ARG A 258 22.23 -10.12 -31.72
C ARG A 258 22.55 -11.40 -32.51
N ASN A 259 23.49 -12.20 -32.01
CA ASN A 259 23.93 -13.45 -32.65
C ASN A 259 23.19 -14.70 -32.14
N ILE A 260 22.23 -14.53 -31.22
CA ILE A 260 21.42 -15.62 -30.69
C ILE A 260 20.16 -15.75 -31.54
N LYS A 261 19.84 -16.97 -31.98
CA LYS A 261 18.61 -17.25 -32.74
C LYS A 261 17.39 -16.89 -31.87
N LYS A 262 16.67 -15.81 -32.24
CA LYS A 262 15.43 -15.42 -31.56
C LYS A 262 14.40 -16.57 -31.71
N PRO A 263 13.62 -16.89 -30.66
CA PRO A 263 12.57 -17.90 -30.77
C PRO A 263 11.50 -17.44 -31.76
N ASN A 264 10.97 -18.36 -32.56
CA ASN A 264 9.84 -18.08 -33.45
C ASN A 264 8.55 -18.14 -32.63
N LEU A 265 8.19 -17.01 -32.04
CA LEU A 265 7.00 -16.81 -31.22
C LEU A 265 6.29 -15.56 -31.71
N ASP A 266 4.97 -15.64 -31.84
CA ASP A 266 4.16 -14.44 -32.06
C ASP A 266 4.29 -13.54 -30.84
N LEU A 267 4.98 -12.41 -31.04
CA LEU A 267 5.14 -11.35 -30.05
C LEU A 267 3.87 -10.53 -29.88
N GLU A 268 2.82 -10.86 -30.61
CA GLU A 268 1.58 -10.10 -30.74
C GLU A 268 0.39 -11.07 -30.82
N GLU A 269 -0.39 -11.15 -29.76
CA GLU A 269 -1.57 -12.03 -29.66
C GLU A 269 -2.85 -11.20 -29.52
N THR A 270 -3.94 -11.55 -30.20
CA THR A 270 -5.23 -10.87 -29.96
C THR A 270 -5.81 -11.25 -28.59
N CYS A 271 -6.06 -10.23 -27.76
CA CYS A 271 -6.81 -10.34 -26.51
C CYS A 271 -8.20 -9.70 -26.68
N ASN A 272 -9.18 -10.01 -25.83
CA ASN A 272 -10.58 -9.59 -25.99
C ASN A 272 -11.20 -9.90 -27.37
N ARG A 273 -11.75 -11.12 -27.54
CA ARG A 273 -12.46 -11.52 -28.77
C ARG A 273 -13.89 -10.96 -28.90
N ARG A 274 -14.31 -10.04 -28.02
CA ARG A 274 -15.67 -9.48 -28.00
C ARG A 274 -15.68 -8.12 -28.67
N ALA A 275 -16.43 -7.98 -29.76
CA ALA A 275 -16.72 -6.68 -30.36
C ALA A 275 -17.38 -5.74 -29.33
N CYS A 276 -17.12 -4.44 -29.42
CA CYS A 276 -17.86 -3.44 -28.66
C CYS A 276 -19.36 -3.57 -28.98
N PRO A 277 -20.28 -3.55 -28.00
CA PRO A 277 -21.71 -3.55 -28.29
C PRO A 277 -22.10 -2.28 -29.05
N VAL A 278 -22.53 -2.43 -30.30
CA VAL A 278 -23.04 -1.30 -31.11
C VAL A 278 -24.41 -0.90 -30.57
N TYR A 279 -24.47 0.19 -29.82
CA TYR A 279 -25.73 0.81 -29.43
C TYR A 279 -26.14 1.85 -30.48
N ASN A 280 -27.16 1.51 -31.28
CA ASN A 280 -27.90 2.51 -32.01
C ASN A 280 -28.69 3.36 -31.00
N THR A 281 -28.29 4.62 -30.83
CA THR A 281 -28.99 5.62 -29.99
C THR A 281 -30.44 5.88 -30.42
N ALA A 282 -30.87 5.35 -31.58
CA ALA A 282 -32.25 5.38 -32.06
C ALA A 282 -33.18 4.32 -31.44
N ALA A 283 -32.67 3.26 -30.79
CA ALA A 283 -33.49 2.11 -30.37
C ALA A 283 -34.21 2.30 -29.03
N GLU A 284 -33.71 3.15 -28.12
CA GLU A 284 -34.30 3.33 -26.78
C GLU A 284 -35.42 4.39 -26.72
N CYS A 285 -35.62 5.21 -27.74
CA CYS A 285 -36.75 6.15 -27.82
C CYS A 285 -38.01 5.56 -28.50
N ALA A 286 -38.07 4.23 -28.73
CA ALA A 286 -39.16 3.56 -29.45
C ALA A 286 -40.25 2.93 -28.57
N GLN A 287 -40.18 3.07 -27.23
CA GLN A 287 -41.15 2.47 -26.28
C GLN A 287 -41.67 3.45 -25.21
N SER A 288 -41.71 4.75 -25.50
CA SER A 288 -42.42 5.74 -24.68
C SER A 288 -43.43 6.52 -25.51
N PRO A 289 -44.65 6.80 -25.00
CA PRO A 289 -45.60 7.67 -25.67
C PRO A 289 -45.02 9.06 -25.89
N ALA A 290 -45.39 9.70 -27.00
CA ALA A 290 -44.86 11.02 -27.36
C ALA A 290 -45.15 12.09 -26.29
N GLY A 291 -44.11 12.74 -25.76
CA GLY A 291 -44.28 13.88 -24.86
C GLY A 291 -43.02 14.36 -24.14
N GLU A 292 -42.15 13.46 -23.70
CA GLU A 292 -40.99 13.82 -22.86
C GLU A 292 -39.65 13.41 -23.51
N GLY A 293 -38.69 14.32 -23.53
CA GLY A 293 -37.40 14.12 -24.19
C GLY A 293 -36.53 13.07 -23.47
N CYS A 294 -36.01 12.11 -24.24
CA CYS A 294 -35.15 11.03 -23.75
C CYS A 294 -33.95 11.58 -22.93
N ARG A 295 -34.04 11.51 -21.59
CA ARG A 295 -32.92 11.72 -20.66
C ARG A 295 -32.49 10.37 -20.09
N PRO A 296 -31.21 9.96 -20.20
CA PRO A 296 -30.73 8.79 -19.47
C PRO A 296 -30.84 9.04 -17.95
N ALA A 297 -31.32 8.05 -17.21
CA ALA A 297 -31.45 8.15 -15.76
C ALA A 297 -30.06 8.29 -15.10
N PRO A 298 -29.87 9.17 -14.10
CA PRO A 298 -28.60 9.33 -13.41
C PRO A 298 -28.36 8.16 -12.45
N SER A 299 -27.59 7.16 -12.90
CA SER A 299 -27.10 6.04 -12.08
C SER A 299 -25.92 6.38 -11.15
N THR A 300 -25.46 7.64 -11.17
CA THR A 300 -24.40 8.16 -10.29
C THR A 300 -24.99 9.06 -9.21
N VAL A 301 -25.11 8.55 -8.00
CA VAL A 301 -25.53 9.32 -6.82
C VAL A 301 -24.31 9.61 -5.95
N PHE A 302 -23.79 10.83 -6.05
CA PHE A 302 -22.88 11.40 -5.06
C PHE A 302 -23.71 12.19 -4.06
N SER A 303 -23.73 11.75 -2.81
CA SER A 303 -24.52 12.35 -1.74
C SER A 303 -23.63 12.84 -0.60
N LYS A 304 -24.15 13.81 0.16
CA LYS A 304 -23.50 14.27 1.38
C LYS A 304 -23.61 13.16 2.42
N ALA A 305 -22.48 12.63 2.87
CA ALA A 305 -22.45 11.59 3.89
C ALA A 305 -22.73 12.20 5.27
N THR A 306 -23.61 11.56 6.04
CA THR A 306 -23.82 11.86 7.45
C THR A 306 -22.94 10.91 8.26
N LEU A 307 -22.01 11.45 9.05
CA LEU A 307 -21.26 10.64 10.01
C LEU A 307 -22.21 10.10 11.08
N PRO A 308 -22.10 8.82 11.50
CA PRO A 308 -22.76 8.37 12.72
C PRO A 308 -22.21 9.16 13.92
N PRO A 309 -23.04 9.49 14.93
CA PRO A 309 -22.57 10.21 16.09
C PRO A 309 -21.49 9.40 16.82
N VAL A 310 -20.41 10.07 17.24
CA VAL A 310 -19.36 9.45 18.06
C VAL A 310 -19.91 9.19 19.45
N VAL A 311 -20.47 8.00 19.66
CA VAL A 311 -20.95 7.55 20.97
C VAL A 311 -19.74 7.36 21.89
N ARG A 312 -19.48 8.36 22.74
CA ARG A 312 -18.56 8.23 23.88
C ARG A 312 -19.17 7.23 24.86
N SER A 313 -18.81 5.95 24.71
CA SER A 313 -19.22 4.89 25.63
C SER A 313 -18.68 5.17 27.04
N THR A 314 -19.58 5.50 27.96
CA THR A 314 -19.29 5.57 29.40
C THR A 314 -20.40 4.85 30.18
N ARG A 315 -19.96 3.88 31.01
CA ARG A 315 -20.72 3.11 32.04
C ARG A 315 -21.68 2.00 31.58
N SER A 316 -21.23 0.76 31.82
CA SER A 316 -21.89 -0.28 32.63
C SER A 316 -23.41 -0.18 32.96
N HIS A 317 -24.22 -1.18 32.57
CA HIS A 317 -24.73 -2.24 33.47
C HIS A 317 -25.59 -3.33 32.74
N GLN A 318 -25.63 -4.51 33.37
CA GLN A 318 -26.32 -5.81 33.14
C GLN A 318 -27.53 -6.02 32.19
N CYS A 319 -27.41 -7.12 31.42
CA CYS A 319 -28.31 -8.29 31.24
C CYS A 319 -29.84 -8.18 30.98
N SER A 320 -30.30 -8.75 29.85
CA SER A 320 -31.40 -9.76 29.82
C SER A 320 -31.46 -10.55 28.48
N GLU A 321 -31.68 -11.86 28.58
CA GLU A 321 -32.18 -12.80 27.54
C GLU A 321 -33.69 -13.09 27.85
N PRO A 322 -34.51 -13.88 27.09
CA PRO A 322 -34.17 -14.95 26.12
C PRO A 322 -35.07 -15.10 24.85
N ALA A 323 -34.70 -16.02 23.94
CA ALA A 323 -35.55 -17.00 23.20
C ALA A 323 -34.77 -17.62 22.01
N THR A 324 -34.32 -18.90 22.01
CA THR A 324 -35.04 -20.14 21.59
C THR A 324 -35.84 -20.01 20.29
N GLN A 325 -35.83 -20.91 19.30
CA GLN A 325 -35.30 -22.29 19.09
C GLN A 325 -35.51 -22.64 17.59
N THR A 326 -34.58 -23.33 16.89
CA THR A 326 -34.85 -24.32 15.79
C THR A 326 -33.58 -24.62 14.94
N PHE A 327 -32.65 -25.43 15.44
CA PHE A 327 -31.63 -26.07 14.57
C PHE A 327 -31.10 -27.42 15.07
N VAL A 328 -31.26 -27.74 16.36
CA VAL A 328 -30.69 -28.94 17.01
C VAL A 328 -31.41 -30.24 16.60
N GLN A 329 -32.53 -30.18 15.89
CA GLN A 329 -33.37 -31.34 15.56
C GLN A 329 -32.97 -32.13 14.30
N ARG A 330 -31.83 -31.83 13.64
CA ARG A 330 -31.38 -32.52 12.41
C ARG A 330 -30.08 -33.31 12.52
N LEU A 331 -29.39 -33.34 13.66
CA LEU A 331 -28.12 -34.09 13.84
C LEU A 331 -28.24 -35.21 14.89
N LYS A 332 -29.26 -36.07 14.74
CA LYS A 332 -29.50 -37.21 15.67
C LYS A 332 -29.80 -38.57 15.01
N ASN A 333 -29.51 -38.73 13.72
CA ASN A 333 -29.67 -39.98 12.98
C ASN A 333 -28.40 -40.37 12.21
N GLU A 334 -27.31 -40.68 12.92
CA GLU A 334 -26.29 -41.65 12.47
C GLU A 334 -25.36 -42.03 13.63
N VAL A 335 -24.74 -43.21 13.55
CA VAL A 335 -23.93 -43.88 14.60
C VAL A 335 -24.71 -44.39 15.81
N LYS A 336 -25.12 -45.66 15.74
CA LYS A 336 -25.62 -46.47 16.87
C LYS A 336 -24.47 -47.18 17.59
N GLY A 337 -24.55 -47.24 18.94
CA GLY A 337 -23.78 -48.14 19.81
C GLY A 337 -22.32 -47.73 20.06
N THR A 338 -21.72 -47.92 21.23
CA THR A 338 -22.15 -48.40 22.56
C THR A 338 -21.21 -47.73 23.59
N ALA A 339 -21.67 -46.87 24.51
CA ALA A 339 -22.01 -47.18 25.92
C ALA A 339 -20.80 -47.52 26.85
N PRO A 340 -20.83 -47.22 28.18
CA PRO A 340 -21.31 -45.99 28.84
C PRO A 340 -20.46 -45.53 30.09
N VAL A 341 -20.88 -44.43 30.76
CA VAL A 341 -20.51 -43.98 32.14
C VAL A 341 -19.07 -43.38 32.30
N SER A 342 -18.79 -42.29 33.05
CA SER A 342 -19.52 -41.59 34.12
C SER A 342 -19.60 -40.05 33.97
N SER A 343 -20.17 -39.39 34.98
CA SER A 343 -20.83 -38.06 34.96
C SER A 343 -19.94 -36.83 35.21
N THR A 344 -20.59 -35.65 35.07
CA THR A 344 -20.22 -34.31 35.57
C THR A 344 -19.13 -33.50 34.87
N SER A 345 -19.51 -32.94 33.72
CA SER A 345 -19.32 -31.50 33.42
C SER A 345 -20.06 -30.63 34.48
N LEU A 346 -19.91 -29.30 34.66
CA LEU A 346 -19.47 -28.21 33.78
C LEU A 346 -19.35 -26.89 34.60
N TRP A 347 -18.23 -26.14 34.60
CA TRP A 347 -18.16 -24.66 34.39
C TRP A 347 -16.77 -24.00 34.58
N ARG A 348 -16.41 -23.11 33.63
CA ARG A 348 -15.34 -22.06 33.62
C ARG A 348 -13.90 -22.51 33.96
N ILE A 349 -12.87 -22.44 33.10
CA ILE A 349 -12.47 -21.52 32.00
C ILE A 349 -12.14 -20.08 32.42
N CYS A 350 -10.85 -19.75 32.42
CA CYS A 350 -10.32 -18.56 31.72
C CYS A 350 -8.81 -18.68 31.40
N HIS A 351 -8.41 -18.13 30.24
CA HIS A 351 -7.02 -17.87 29.75
C HIS A 351 -6.01 -19.02 29.52
N LYS A 352 -5.85 -19.46 28.25
CA LYS A 352 -4.69 -19.10 27.37
C LYS A 352 -4.68 -19.86 26.01
N LEU A 353 -4.22 -19.15 24.97
CA LEU A 353 -3.44 -19.58 23.78
C LEU A 353 -3.54 -21.03 23.24
N THR A 354 -4.15 -21.19 22.05
CA THR A 354 -3.59 -21.74 20.77
C THR A 354 -4.72 -21.67 19.71
N LEU A 355 -4.57 -21.30 18.43
CA LEU A 355 -3.67 -21.70 17.32
C LEU A 355 -3.78 -23.17 16.86
N PHE A 356 -4.22 -23.32 15.60
CA PHE A 356 -4.30 -24.52 14.73
C PHE A 356 -5.53 -25.46 14.77
N GLY A 357 -5.96 -25.85 13.56
CA GLY A 357 -7.01 -26.85 13.24
C GLY A 357 -8.37 -26.22 12.87
N GLY A 358 -8.85 -26.18 11.63
CA GLY A 358 -8.37 -26.74 10.36
C GLY A 358 -9.30 -27.84 9.82
N ALA A 359 -9.87 -27.67 8.61
CA ALA A 359 -10.62 -28.73 7.94
C ALA A 359 -10.72 -28.53 6.41
N SER A 360 -9.91 -29.28 5.65
CA SER A 360 -10.26 -29.87 4.33
C SER A 360 -9.20 -30.91 3.92
N ARG A 361 -9.64 -32.06 3.40
CA ARG A 361 -8.84 -33.25 3.03
C ARG A 361 -8.27 -33.03 1.59
N VAL A 362 -6.99 -33.25 1.24
CA VAL A 362 -6.20 -34.52 1.16
C VAL A 362 -6.95 -35.57 0.31
N PHE A 363 -6.44 -36.13 -0.80
CA PHE A 363 -5.08 -36.51 -1.22
C PHE A 363 -4.66 -35.85 -2.58
N ILE A 364 -3.51 -36.10 -3.26
CA ILE A 364 -2.45 -37.12 -3.10
C ILE A 364 -1.02 -36.61 -3.44
N ALA A 365 -0.11 -37.56 -3.70
CA ALA A 365 1.34 -37.54 -3.96
C ALA A 365 1.77 -36.85 -5.30
N LEU A 366 3.06 -36.61 -5.62
CA LEU A 366 4.33 -37.23 -5.19
C LEU A 366 5.47 -36.24 -4.90
N TRP A 367 6.36 -36.66 -4.01
CA TRP A 367 7.75 -36.20 -3.81
C TRP A 367 8.71 -37.26 -4.45
N PRO A 368 10.05 -37.12 -4.55
CA PRO A 368 10.92 -36.58 -3.48
C PRO A 368 12.30 -35.94 -3.85
N VAL A 369 13.03 -35.47 -2.82
CA VAL A 369 14.51 -35.35 -2.68
C VAL A 369 15.26 -34.29 -3.55
N ALA A 370 16.33 -33.59 -3.10
CA ALA A 370 16.81 -33.07 -1.81
C ALA A 370 18.07 -32.17 -2.03
N HIS A 371 18.53 -31.47 -0.98
CA HIS A 371 19.89 -30.89 -0.80
C HIS A 371 20.34 -29.72 -1.73
N SER A 372 21.26 -28.82 -1.35
CA SER A 372 21.79 -28.40 -0.02
C SER A 372 22.63 -27.10 -0.17
N ASN A 373 22.83 -26.37 0.94
CA ASN A 373 23.89 -25.39 1.27
C ASN A 373 24.15 -24.20 0.29
N ALA A 374 23.99 -22.93 0.70
CA ALA A 374 24.62 -22.15 1.78
C ALA A 374 26.03 -21.63 1.42
N ASP A 375 26.13 -20.29 1.29
CA ASP A 375 27.38 -19.53 1.09
C ASP A 375 28.33 -19.63 2.30
N LEU A 376 29.64 -19.46 2.05
CA LEU A 376 30.59 -19.13 3.12
C LEU A 376 31.81 -18.38 2.57
N MET A 377 31.95 -17.11 2.97
CA MET A 377 33.20 -16.35 2.89
C MET A 377 33.57 -15.83 4.29
N THR A 378 34.58 -16.49 4.88
CA THR A 378 35.69 -15.90 5.66
C THR A 378 35.47 -15.23 7.03
N LEU A 379 36.45 -15.51 7.91
CA LEU A 379 36.95 -14.74 9.09
C LEU A 379 36.34 -15.06 10.49
N PRO A 380 37.13 -14.94 11.60
CA PRO A 380 37.45 -16.16 12.36
C PRO A 380 37.39 -16.08 13.90
N GLY A 381 37.39 -17.27 14.53
CA GLY A 381 38.15 -17.54 15.76
C GLY A 381 37.48 -17.37 17.12
N ILE A 382 37.84 -18.30 18.04
CA ILE A 382 37.76 -18.31 19.53
C ILE A 382 36.84 -19.41 20.12
N LEU A 383 37.41 -20.21 21.05
CA LEU A 383 36.83 -21.24 21.96
C LEU A 383 36.13 -22.45 21.28
N GLN A 384 36.54 -23.74 21.32
CA GLN A 384 37.33 -24.63 22.22
C GLN A 384 36.45 -25.57 23.10
N ALA A 385 36.75 -26.90 23.04
CA ALA A 385 36.20 -28.04 23.83
C ALA A 385 34.72 -28.45 23.57
N ALA A 386 34.30 -29.73 23.66
CA ALA A 386 35.01 -31.02 23.70
C ALA A 386 34.07 -32.23 23.38
N MET A 387 34.71 -33.37 23.04
CA MET A 387 34.27 -34.79 22.94
C MET A 387 33.65 -35.23 21.60
N LEU A 388 34.21 -36.16 20.81
CA LEU A 388 34.65 -37.57 20.99
C LEU A 388 33.52 -38.60 21.19
N GLY A 389 33.40 -39.53 20.23
CA GLY A 389 32.48 -40.69 20.24
C GLY A 389 31.11 -40.38 19.59
N HIS A 390 30.53 -41.19 18.69
CA HIS A 390 30.96 -42.49 18.16
C HIS A 390 30.54 -42.67 16.69
N LEU A 391 31.26 -43.58 16.04
CA LEU A 391 31.17 -44.06 14.66
C LEU A 391 29.88 -44.82 14.32
N GLN A 392 29.47 -44.64 13.05
CA GLN A 392 28.98 -45.66 12.09
C GLN A 392 27.61 -46.35 12.19
N SER A 393 27.02 -46.52 10.99
CA SER A 393 26.15 -47.62 10.54
C SER A 393 24.74 -47.70 11.14
N GLN A 394 23.66 -47.31 10.44
CA GLN A 394 23.33 -47.56 9.02
C GLN A 394 22.69 -46.35 8.31
#